data_AF-A0A2U2AC95-F1
#
_entry.id   AF-A0A2U2AC95-F1
#
_cell.length_a   1.000
_cell.length_b   1.000
_cell.length_c   1.000
_cell.angle_alpha   90.00
_cell.angle_beta   90.00
_cell.angle_gamma   90.00
#
_symmetry.space_group_name_H-M   'P 1'
#
loop_
_entity.id
_entity.type
_entity.pdbx_description
1 polymer ?
#
loop_
_entity_poly.entity_id
_entity_poly.type
_entity_poly.pdbx_seq_one_letter_code
_entity_poly.pdbx_strand_id
1 'polypeptide(L)'
;MQSQNTLFFPCTACGACCKYLHLAEELQEFDRGDGTCIHLLEPSNRCAIYETRPDICNIQKQYQLHYKETPWTEFVQENLQICEALQLDQKAKARFADSDAEIRRSSINSNDYNDIKGE
;
A
#
# COMPACT_ATOMS: atom_id res chain seq x y z
N MET A 1 -0.73 -35.93 18.26
CA MET A 1 -1.56 -34.90 17.61
C MET A 1 -0.69 -33.65 17.53
N GLN A 2 -0.06 -33.39 16.38
CA GLN A 2 0.83 -32.22 16.27
C GLN A 2 -0.04 -30.96 16.14
N SER A 3 0.09 -30.08 17.13
CA SER A 3 -0.52 -28.76 17.18
C SER A 3 -0.16 -27.98 15.92
N GLN A 4 -1.17 -27.59 15.14
CA GLN A 4 -0.96 -26.74 13.98
C GLN A 4 -0.36 -25.41 14.45
N ASN A 5 0.86 -25.14 14.02
CA ASN A 5 1.57 -23.90 14.29
C ASN A 5 0.93 -22.80 13.43
N THR A 6 -0.12 -22.15 13.93
CA THR A 6 -0.85 -21.12 13.19
C THR A 6 -0.11 -19.78 13.30
N LEU A 7 1.06 -19.69 12.67
CA LEU A 7 1.72 -18.41 12.42
C LEU A 7 0.91 -17.66 11.36
N PHE A 8 -0.21 -17.04 11.74
CA PHE A 8 -1.10 -16.32 10.83
C PHE A 8 -0.92 -14.81 10.98
N PHE A 9 -0.65 -14.11 9.88
CA PHE A 9 -0.59 -12.64 9.85
C PHE A 9 -1.86 -12.09 9.18
N PRO A 10 -2.64 -11.21 9.86
CA PRO A 10 -3.96 -10.78 9.41
C PRO A 10 -3.89 -9.66 8.36
N CYS A 11 -3.18 -9.88 7.26
CA CYS A 11 -3.12 -8.92 6.16
C CYS A 11 -4.49 -8.79 5.47
N THR A 12 -4.94 -7.56 5.24
CA THR A 12 -6.20 -7.26 4.51
C THR A 12 -6.02 -7.24 2.99
N ALA A 13 -4.79 -7.51 2.51
CA ALA A 13 -4.38 -7.40 1.12
C ALA A 13 -4.77 -6.04 0.50
N CYS A 14 -4.62 -4.97 1.27
CA CYS A 14 -4.98 -3.60 0.88
C CYS A 14 -3.99 -2.92 -0.08
N GLY A 15 -2.85 -3.57 -0.37
CA GLY A 15 -1.81 -3.02 -1.24
C GLY A 15 -1.00 -1.89 -0.61
N ALA A 16 -1.12 -1.66 0.71
CA ALA A 16 -0.41 -0.57 1.38
C ALA A 16 1.11 -0.68 1.21
N CYS A 17 1.70 -1.79 1.66
CA CYS A 17 3.13 -2.06 1.52
C CYS A 17 3.62 -1.97 0.06
N CYS A 18 2.78 -2.33 -0.92
CA CYS A 18 3.13 -2.26 -2.33
C CYS A 18 3.25 -0.83 -2.86
N LYS A 19 2.78 0.22 -2.17
CA LYS A 19 2.94 1.64 -2.59
C LYS A 19 4.05 2.37 -1.85
N TYR A 20 4.82 1.67 -1.01
CA TYR A 20 5.93 2.24 -0.25
C TYR A 20 7.19 1.42 -0.41
N LEU A 21 7.47 0.92 -1.62
CA LEU A 21 8.69 0.15 -1.88
C LEU A 21 9.95 0.96 -1.64
N HIS A 22 9.89 2.29 -1.79
CA HIS A 22 10.99 3.20 -1.46
C HIS A 22 11.45 3.13 0.02
N LEU A 23 10.69 2.50 0.91
CA LEU A 23 11.07 2.29 2.31
C LEU A 23 11.91 1.02 2.52
N ALA A 24 12.06 0.17 1.51
CA ALA A 24 12.79 -1.09 1.59
C ALA A 24 13.69 -1.24 0.34
N GLU A 25 14.99 -0.98 0.51
CA GLU A 25 15.99 -1.03 -0.56
C GLU A 25 16.03 -2.41 -1.24
N GLU A 26 15.81 -3.47 -0.46
CA GLU A 26 15.78 -4.85 -0.94
C GLU A 26 14.61 -5.14 -1.89
N LEU A 27 13.61 -4.26 -1.97
CA LEU A 27 12.47 -4.38 -2.87
C LEU A 27 12.58 -3.48 -4.11
N GLN A 28 13.71 -2.80 -4.32
CA GLN A 28 13.86 -1.84 -5.42
C GLN A 28 13.66 -2.47 -6.81
N GLU A 29 13.96 -3.76 -6.98
CA GLU A 29 13.73 -4.47 -8.25
C GLU A 29 12.24 -4.57 -8.63
N PHE A 30 11.34 -4.43 -7.65
CA PHE A 30 9.90 -4.45 -7.87
C PHE A 30 9.31 -3.04 -8.04
N ASP A 31 10.10 -1.97 -7.91
CA ASP A 31 9.62 -0.60 -8.05
C ASP A 31 9.41 -0.25 -9.53
N ARG A 32 8.20 0.21 -9.87
CA ARG A 32 7.87 0.71 -11.22
C ARG A 32 8.49 2.07 -11.55
N GLY A 33 9.18 2.69 -10.59
CA GLY A 33 9.88 3.97 -10.71
C GLY A 33 9.19 5.13 -9.98
N ASP A 34 8.11 4.88 -9.25
CA ASP A 34 7.38 5.89 -8.46
C ASP A 34 7.19 5.47 -6.99
N GLY A 35 7.92 4.45 -6.54
CA GLY A 35 7.81 3.87 -5.20
C GLY A 35 6.70 2.82 -5.07
N THR A 36 6.01 2.46 -6.16
CA THR A 36 4.96 1.44 -6.18
C THR A 36 5.38 0.18 -6.92
N CYS A 37 4.93 -0.97 -6.42
CA CYS A 37 5.23 -2.28 -6.96
C CYS A 37 4.65 -2.49 -8.37
N ILE A 38 5.46 -3.04 -9.27
CA ILE A 38 5.06 -3.47 -10.62
C ILE A 38 3.91 -4.49 -10.62
N HIS A 39 3.69 -5.20 -9.52
CA HIS A 39 2.63 -6.21 -9.40
C HIS A 39 1.34 -5.67 -8.75
N LEU A 40 1.28 -4.38 -8.39
CA LEU A 40 0.08 -3.81 -7.81
C LEU A 40 -0.96 -3.50 -8.91
N LEU A 41 -2.14 -4.10 -8.80
CA LEU A 41 -3.24 -3.88 -9.72
C LEU A 41 -4.07 -2.66 -9.32
N GLU A 42 -4.10 -1.65 -10.17
CA GLU A 42 -4.97 -0.48 -10.04
C GLU A 42 -6.26 -0.67 -10.85
N PRO A 43 -7.44 -0.25 -10.34
CA PRO A 43 -7.66 0.48 -9.07
C PRO A 43 -7.86 -0.43 -7.84
N SER A 44 -7.82 -1.76 -8.02
CA SER A 44 -8.21 -2.73 -6.98
C SER A 44 -7.31 -2.76 -5.73
N ASN A 45 -6.09 -2.23 -5.83
CA ASN A 45 -5.03 -2.29 -4.84
C ASN A 45 -4.68 -3.72 -4.39
N ARG A 46 -4.91 -4.72 -5.25
CA ARG A 46 -4.52 -6.11 -5.01
C ARG A 46 -3.17 -6.40 -5.66
N CYS A 47 -2.33 -7.18 -4.98
CA CYS A 47 -1.11 -7.70 -5.58
C CYS A 47 -1.47 -8.86 -6.53
N ALA A 48 -1.04 -8.77 -7.80
CA ALA A 48 -1.31 -9.79 -8.82
C ALA A 48 -0.72 -11.17 -8.49
N ILE A 49 0.33 -11.19 -7.67
CA ILE A 49 1.04 -12.40 -7.26
C ILE A 49 0.90 -12.66 -5.76
N TYR A 50 -0.19 -12.23 -5.11
CA TYR A 50 -0.31 -12.27 -3.64
C TYR A 50 -0.04 -13.66 -3.03
N GLU A 51 -0.59 -14.72 -3.62
CA GLU A 51 -0.42 -16.11 -3.15
C GLU A 51 0.99 -16.66 -3.40
N THR A 52 1.69 -16.14 -4.42
CA THR A 52 3.04 -16.56 -4.83
C THR A 52 4.06 -15.44 -4.62
N ARG A 53 3.78 -14.52 -3.70
CA ARG A 53 4.63 -13.36 -3.45
C ARG A 53 6.02 -13.83 -2.99
N PRO A 54 7.10 -13.10 -3.34
CA PRO A 54 8.43 -13.47 -2.90
C PRO A 54 8.52 -13.48 -1.37
N ASP A 55 9.46 -14.25 -0.82
CA ASP A 55 9.57 -14.46 0.63
C ASP A 55 9.72 -13.14 1.40
N ILE A 56 10.38 -12.14 0.82
CA ILE A 56 10.54 -10.79 1.39
C ILE A 56 9.20 -10.05 1.58
N CYS A 57 8.23 -10.31 0.71
CA CYS A 57 6.87 -9.76 0.82
C CYS A 57 5.97 -10.60 1.73
N ASN A 58 6.45 -11.74 2.25
CA ASN A 58 5.67 -12.68 3.03
C ASN A 58 6.11 -12.67 4.51
N ILE A 59 5.37 -11.94 5.35
CA ILE A 59 5.64 -11.78 6.79
C ILE A 59 5.88 -13.10 7.51
N GLN A 60 5.09 -14.14 7.21
CA GLN A 60 5.24 -15.45 7.83
C GLN A 60 6.56 -16.13 7.42
N LYS A 61 6.98 -15.96 6.16
CA LYS A 61 8.26 -16.50 5.66
C LYS A 61 9.44 -15.73 6.21
N GLN A 62 9.38 -14.40 6.23
CA GLN A 62 10.40 -13.56 6.86
C GLN A 62 10.62 -13.96 8.31
N TYR A 63 9.55 -14.15 9.09
CA TYR A 63 9.67 -14.65 10.46
C TYR A 63 10.41 -15.98 10.55
N GLN A 64 10.00 -16.95 9.73
CA GLN A 64 10.60 -18.28 9.72
C GLN A 64 12.07 -18.30 9.31
N LEU A 65 12.48 -17.38 8.44
CA LEU A 65 13.85 -17.32 7.91
C LEU A 65 14.78 -16.50 8.80
N HIS A 66 14.28 -15.41 9.39
CA HIS A 66 15.14 -14.37 9.97
C HIS A 66 14.80 -13.99 11.43
N TYR A 67 13.59 -14.25 11.92
CA TYR A 67 13.11 -13.70 13.21
C TYR A 67 12.57 -14.76 14.18
N LYS A 68 12.98 -16.02 14.06
CA LYS A 68 12.51 -17.11 14.94
C LYS A 68 12.81 -16.93 16.42
N GLU A 69 13.83 -16.13 16.74
CA GLU A 69 14.21 -15.81 18.12
C GLU A 69 13.29 -14.75 18.75
N THR A 70 12.51 -14.02 17.94
CA THR A 70 11.49 -13.08 18.40
C THR A 70 10.17 -13.83 18.64
N PRO A 71 9.42 -13.59 19.72
CA PRO A 71 8.08 -14.14 19.86
C PRO A 71 7.17 -13.73 18.69
N TRP A 72 6.47 -14.70 18.08
CA TRP A 72 5.57 -14.45 16.94
C TRP A 72 4.60 -13.27 17.17
N THR A 73 4.03 -13.18 18.38
CA THR A 73 3.09 -12.11 18.72
C THR A 73 3.70 -10.72 18.68
N GLU A 74 4.96 -10.59 19.11
CA GLU A 74 5.70 -9.33 19.10
C GLU A 74 6.05 -8.92 17.66
N PHE A 75 6.60 -9.87 16.88
CA PHE A 75 6.89 -9.65 15.47
C PHE A 75 5.63 -9.24 14.67
N VAL A 76 4.49 -9.90 14.91
CA VAL A 76 3.21 -9.55 14.28
C VAL A 76 2.75 -8.15 14.70
N GLN A 77 2.87 -7.81 15.98
CA GLN A 77 2.45 -6.50 16.49
C GLN A 77 3.24 -5.36 15.83
N GLU A 78 4.56 -5.49 15.72
CA GLU A 78 5.41 -4.50 15.05
C GLU A 78 5.04 -4.34 13.57
N ASN A 79 4.86 -5.47 12.85
CA ASN A 79 4.44 -5.44 11.45
C ASN A 79 3.03 -4.85 11.26
N LEU A 80 2.14 -5.04 12.22
CA LEU A 80 0.81 -4.43 12.21
C LEU A 80 0.85 -2.92 12.40
N GLN A 81 1.73 -2.41 13.26
CA GLN A 81 1.89 -0.97 13.47
C GLN A 81 2.33 -0.28 12.17
N ILE A 82 3.31 -0.85 11.46
CA ILE A 82 3.72 -0.34 10.15
C ILE A 82 2.58 -0.46 9.13
N CYS A 83 1.89 -1.61 9.10
CA CYS A 83 0.75 -1.82 8.21
C CYS A 83 -0.36 -0.76 8.42
N GLU A 84 -0.67 -0.42 9.66
CA GLU A 84 -1.66 0.61 10.01
C GLU A 84 -1.19 2.00 9.58
N ALA A 85 0.06 2.36 9.87
CA ALA A 85 0.63 3.66 9.48
C ALA A 85 0.58 3.87 7.96
N LEU A 86 0.97 2.86 7.18
CA LEU A 86 0.93 2.93 5.71
C LEU A 86 -0.52 3.06 5.19
N GLN A 87 -1.48 2.38 5.81
CA GLN A 87 -2.90 2.49 5.45
C GLN A 87 -3.47 3.87 5.76
N LEU A 88 -3.11 4.46 6.91
CA LEU A 88 -3.53 5.80 7.29
C LEU A 88 -2.96 6.85 6.33
N ASP A 89 -1.69 6.75 5.95
CA ASP A 89 -1.09 7.67 4.97
C ASP A 89 -1.78 7.58 3.60
N GLN A 90 -2.12 6.37 3.13
CA GLN A 90 -2.89 6.23 1.89
C GLN A 90 -4.28 6.87 1.98
N LYS A 91 -4.98 6.72 3.10
CA LYS A 91 -6.28 7.36 3.33
C LYS A 91 -6.14 8.88 3.36
N ALA A 92 -5.10 9.41 3.99
CA ALA A 92 -4.84 10.84 4.02
C ALA A 92 -4.57 11.39 2.61
N LYS A 93 -3.67 10.75 1.85
CA LYS A 93 -3.36 11.10 0.45
C LYS A 93 -4.60 11.11 -0.44
N ALA A 94 -5.47 10.10 -0.31
CA ALA A 94 -6.72 10.05 -1.05
C ALA A 94 -7.64 11.24 -0.72
N ARG A 95 -7.82 11.57 0.57
CA ARG A 95 -8.64 12.70 0.99
C ARG A 95 -8.14 14.05 0.45
N PHE A 96 -6.83 14.27 0.43
CA PHE A 96 -6.25 15.48 -0.14
C PHE A 96 -6.45 15.53 -1.66
N ALA A 97 -6.24 14.41 -2.36
CA ALA A 97 -6.48 14.34 -3.80
C ALA A 97 -7.95 14.64 -4.17
N ASP A 98 -8.90 14.12 -3.38
CA ASP A 98 -10.33 14.40 -3.55
C ASP A 98 -10.65 15.89 -3.32
N SER A 99 -10.07 16.48 -2.27
CA SER A 99 -10.23 17.91 -1.96
C SER A 99 -9.68 18.79 -3.08
N ASP A 100 -8.48 18.48 -3.59
CA ASP A 100 -7.85 19.19 -4.71
C ASP A 100 -8.66 19.05 -6.01
N ALA A 101 -9.29 17.89 -6.23
CA ALA A 101 -10.18 17.68 -7.37
C ALA A 101 -11.47 18.50 -7.23
N GLU A 102 -12.04 18.61 -6.03
CA GLU A 102 -13.23 19.41 -5.75
C GLU A 102 -12.97 20.92 -5.89
N ILE A 103 -11.84 21.41 -5.38
CA ILE A 103 -11.42 22.81 -5.55
C ILE A 103 -11.28 23.13 -7.05
N ARG A 104 -10.54 22.30 -7.81
CA ARG A 104 -10.37 22.49 -9.26
C ARG A 104 -11.71 22.53 -10.01
N ARG A 105 -12.65 21.65 -9.66
CA ARG A 105 -14.00 21.64 -10.25
C ARG A 105 -14.79 22.90 -9.92
N SER A 106 -14.65 23.40 -8.69
CA SER A 106 -15.34 24.60 -8.22
C SER A 106 -14.75 25.89 -8.83
N SER A 107 -13.44 25.90 -9.12
CA SER A 107 -12.76 27.03 -9.78
C SER A 107 -13.09 27.20 -11.27
N ILE A 108 -13.64 26.17 -11.94
CA ILE A 108 -14.06 26.24 -13.34
C ILE A 108 -15.44 26.92 -13.50
N ASN A 109 -16.16 27.19 -12.40
CA ASN A 109 -17.54 27.70 -12.44
C ASN A 109 -17.68 29.18 -12.02
N SER A 110 -16.88 30.10 -12.59
CA SER A 110 -17.24 31.52 -12.49
C SER A 110 -16.73 32.50 -13.57
N ASN A 111 -16.17 32.11 -14.73
CA ASN A 111 -15.92 33.10 -15.82
C ASN A 111 -15.75 32.62 -17.28
N ASP A 112 -15.84 31.34 -17.65
CA ASP A 112 -15.58 30.92 -19.06
C ASP A 112 -16.77 31.05 -20.03
N TYR A 113 -17.87 31.72 -19.67
CA TYR A 113 -19.02 31.89 -20.58
C TYR A 113 -18.91 33.11 -21.51
N ASN A 114 -18.01 34.06 -21.22
CA ASN A 114 -17.94 35.32 -21.97
C ASN A 114 -16.79 35.42 -22.99
N ASP A 115 -15.94 34.39 -23.14
CA ASP A 115 -14.81 34.39 -24.10
C ASP A 115 -15.08 33.60 -25.41
N ILE A 116 -16.32 33.16 -25.66
CA ILE A 116 -16.68 32.38 -26.88
C ILE A 116 -17.57 33.19 -27.87
N LYS A 117 -18.01 34.42 -27.53
CA LYS A 117 -18.75 35.29 -28.46
C LYS A 117 -18.11 36.66 -28.61
N GLY A 118 -16.93 36.66 -29.21
CA GLY A 118 -16.27 37.86 -29.73
C GLY A 118 -15.99 37.72 -31.22
N GLU A 119 -17.05 37.72 -32.04
CA GLU A 119 -17.12 38.15 -33.44
C GLU A 119 -18.58 38.30 -33.87
#